data_AF-A0A1V5MRN6-F1
#
_entry.id   AF-A0A1V5MRN6-F1
#
_cell.length_a   1.000
_cell.length_b   1.000
_cell.length_c   1.000
_cell.angle_alpha   90.00
_cell.angle_beta   90.00
_cell.angle_gamma   90.00
#
_symmetry.space_group_name_H-M   'P 1'
#
loop_
_entity.id
_entity.type
_entity.pdbx_description
1 polymer ?
#
loop_
_entity_poly.entity_id
_entity_poly.type
_entity_poly.pdbx_seq_one_letter_code
_entity_poly.pdbx_strand_id
1 'polypeptide(L)'
;MNTGFSLTMTRPAGKTGTIYYTLDGTDPRQPYTGAAVGTTYSGAITLTQTVTVKARYKSGTIWSALNEATFIVGSPVVINEFMADNKTTIQDPDEAGEFPDWIELYNKGTTTVNLAGKFLTDDLDDPNKYEIPDGVSIGPGEHLIFWADEDGTQGPTHVNFKLGKGGEAVGLFDTYANGNRLLSTITFGTQTTDVSYGRYPDGTGVWGFMLTPTPWNTNSPLAP
;
A
#
# COMPACT_ATOMS: atom_id res chain seq x y z
N MET A 1 4.21 -5.15 13.83
CA MET A 1 3.90 -3.71 13.64
C MET A 1 4.98 -3.09 12.77
N ASN A 2 4.61 -2.46 11.65
CA ASN A 2 5.58 -1.68 10.87
C ASN A 2 5.83 -0.40 11.69
N THR A 3 6.90 -0.35 12.48
CA THR A 3 7.17 0.72 13.46
C THR A 3 7.48 2.08 12.84
N GLY A 4 7.25 2.23 11.53
CA GLY A 4 7.66 3.36 10.73
C GLY A 4 9.18 3.47 10.60
N PHE A 5 9.62 4.34 9.70
CA PHE A 5 11.01 4.79 9.65
C PHE A 5 11.16 6.02 10.54
N SER A 6 12.04 5.96 11.54
CA SER A 6 12.32 7.13 12.39
C SER A 6 13.31 8.05 11.68
N LEU A 7 12.80 9.16 11.16
CA LEU A 7 13.60 10.20 10.53
C LEU A 7 14.14 11.17 11.57
N THR A 8 15.46 11.28 11.61
CA THR A 8 16.16 12.36 12.31
C THR A 8 16.83 13.32 11.33
N MET A 9 16.67 14.62 11.55
CA MET A 9 17.32 15.66 10.75
C MET A 9 18.26 16.48 11.63
N THR A 10 19.46 16.73 11.12
CA THR A 10 20.43 17.58 11.81
C THR A 10 20.86 18.72 10.91
N ARG A 11 21.11 19.86 11.53
CA ARG A 11 21.75 21.00 10.85
C ARG A 11 23.27 20.81 10.88
N PRO A 12 24.02 21.46 9.98
CA PRO A 12 25.47 21.41 10.00
C PRO A 12 26.04 21.82 11.37
N ALA A 13 27.10 21.14 11.80
CA ALA A 13 27.76 21.40 13.07
C ALA A 13 28.22 22.88 13.16
N GLY A 14 28.05 23.48 14.35
CA GLY A 14 28.43 24.87 14.61
C GLY A 14 27.52 25.93 13.97
N LYS A 15 26.41 25.54 13.32
CA LYS A 15 25.40 26.49 12.81
C LYS A 15 24.22 26.62 13.78
N THR A 16 23.62 27.81 13.81
CA THR A 16 22.36 28.10 14.50
C THR A 16 21.22 28.22 13.49
N GLY A 17 19.98 28.12 13.95
CA GLY A 17 18.79 28.23 13.10
C GLY A 17 17.82 27.06 13.23
N THR A 18 16.67 27.21 12.56
CA THR A 18 15.54 26.27 12.62
C THR A 18 15.48 25.47 11.33
N ILE A 19 15.33 24.15 11.42
CA ILE A 19 15.06 23.29 10.26
C ILE A 19 13.56 23.35 9.97
N TYR A 20 13.22 23.59 8.71
CA TYR A 20 11.89 23.51 8.16
C TYR A 20 11.84 22.38 7.14
N TYR A 21 10.78 21.59 7.16
CA TYR A 21 10.60 20.46 6.26
C TYR A 21 9.16 20.33 5.76
N THR A 22 8.99 19.54 4.71
CA THR A 22 7.71 19.09 4.16
C THR A 22 7.80 17.59 3.89
N LEU A 23 6.66 16.90 3.90
CA LEU A 23 6.56 15.46 3.61
C LEU A 23 5.82 15.18 2.29
N ASP A 24 5.31 16.23 1.64
CA ASP A 24 4.53 16.18 0.40
C ASP A 24 5.37 16.50 -0.85
N GLY A 25 6.69 16.65 -0.69
CA GLY A 25 7.59 17.01 -1.78
C GLY A 25 7.58 18.48 -2.21
N THR A 26 6.89 19.37 -1.49
CA THR A 26 6.96 20.83 -1.73
C THR A 26 8.21 21.46 -1.09
N ASP A 27 8.69 22.62 -1.55
CA ASP A 27 9.84 23.29 -0.88
C ASP A 27 9.34 23.99 0.41
N PRO A 28 9.98 23.78 1.58
CA PRO A 28 9.59 24.46 2.84
C PRO A 28 9.79 25.98 2.81
N ARG A 29 10.44 26.53 1.77
CA ARG A 29 10.59 27.96 1.52
C ARG A 29 9.70 28.39 0.35
N GLN A 30 8.79 29.33 0.60
CA GLN A 30 7.96 29.90 -0.45
C GLN A 30 8.84 30.63 -1.50
N PRO A 31 8.63 30.38 -2.81
CA PRO A 31 9.32 31.09 -3.87
C PRO A 31 9.14 32.61 -3.76
N TYR A 32 10.17 33.36 -4.13
CA TYR A 32 10.24 34.84 -4.13
C TYR A 32 10.18 35.52 -2.75
N THR A 33 9.24 35.17 -1.88
CA THR A 33 9.08 35.82 -0.57
C THR A 33 10.06 35.31 0.48
N GLY A 34 10.53 34.06 0.34
CA GLY A 34 11.40 33.43 1.34
C GLY A 34 10.72 33.15 2.68
N ALA A 35 9.38 33.24 2.72
CA ALA A 35 8.56 32.86 3.86
C ALA A 35 8.74 31.37 4.16
N ALA A 36 8.75 31.02 5.44
CA ALA A 36 8.74 29.63 5.86
C ALA A 36 7.31 29.10 5.79
N VAL A 37 7.10 28.07 4.96
CA VAL A 37 5.79 27.40 4.79
C VAL A 37 5.82 25.94 5.23
N GLY A 38 7.02 25.37 5.43
CA GLY A 38 7.20 24.03 5.99
C GLY A 38 7.02 23.97 7.51
N THR A 39 6.91 22.75 8.03
CA THR A 39 6.82 22.45 9.45
C THR A 39 8.20 22.61 10.12
N THR A 40 8.23 23.14 11.34
CA THR A 40 9.47 23.22 12.12
C THR A 40 9.85 21.87 12.70
N TYR A 41 11.10 21.47 12.52
CA TYR A 41 11.63 20.24 13.10
C TYR A 41 11.97 20.43 14.58
N SER A 42 11.33 19.65 15.45
CA SER A 42 11.52 19.70 16.92
C SER A 42 11.94 18.36 17.54
N GLY A 43 11.96 17.28 16.77
CA GLY A 43 12.29 15.93 17.25
C GLY A 43 12.10 14.89 16.15
N ALA A 44 12.45 13.62 16.43
CA ALA A 44 12.32 12.53 15.46
C ALA A 44 10.88 12.45 14.90
N ILE A 45 10.77 12.19 13.60
CA ILE A 45 9.50 12.03 12.89
C ILE A 45 9.36 10.56 12.52
N THR A 46 8.24 9.96 12.87
CA THR A 46 7.90 8.61 12.39
C THR A 46 7.26 8.72 11.02
N LEU A 47 7.95 8.24 9.99
CA LEU A 47 7.38 8.07 8.66
C LEU A 47 6.66 6.73 8.60
N THR A 48 5.36 6.76 8.29
CA THR A 48 4.50 5.57 8.19
C THR A 48 4.21 5.18 6.75
N GLN A 49 4.56 6.03 5.79
CA GLN A 49 4.41 5.83 4.35
C GLN A 49 5.63 6.36 3.61
N THR A 50 5.78 5.92 2.35
CA THR A 50 6.83 6.45 1.49
C THR A 50 6.58 7.93 1.22
N VAL A 51 7.57 8.79 1.49
CA VAL A 51 7.46 10.25 1.30
C VAL A 51 8.76 10.83 0.74
N THR A 52 8.62 11.89 -0.06
CA THR A 52 9.75 12.75 -0.42
C THR A 52 9.85 13.88 0.59
N VAL A 53 10.89 13.82 1.41
CA VAL A 53 11.17 14.84 2.42
C VAL A 53 12.03 15.91 1.80
N LYS A 54 11.53 17.15 1.83
CA LYS A 54 12.31 18.34 1.48
C LYS A 54 12.56 19.17 2.72
N ALA A 55 13.81 19.51 2.97
CA ALA A 55 14.22 20.23 4.16
C ALA A 55 15.20 21.36 3.85
N ARG A 56 15.08 22.45 4.61
CA ARG A 56 16.05 23.56 4.66
C ARG A 56 16.23 24.00 6.10
N TYR A 57 17.40 24.54 6.46
CA TYR A 57 17.52 25.29 7.71
C TYR A 57 17.60 26.80 7.44
N LYS A 58 16.99 27.59 8.33
CA LYS A 58 16.98 29.05 8.28
C LYS A 58 17.70 29.63 9.48
N SER A 59 18.68 30.50 9.24
CA SER A 59 19.41 31.25 10.26
C SER A 59 19.20 32.75 10.04
N GLY A 60 18.37 33.38 10.87
CA GLY A 60 17.92 34.74 10.64
C GLY A 60 17.16 34.84 9.30
N THR A 61 17.71 35.57 8.34
CA THR A 61 17.13 35.72 6.99
C THR A 61 17.72 34.75 5.96
N ILE A 62 18.77 34.01 6.31
CA ILE A 62 19.51 33.16 5.37
C ILE A 62 18.96 31.73 5.39
N TRP A 63 18.66 31.22 4.20
CA TRP A 63 18.27 29.83 3.98
C TRP A 63 19.47 28.99 3.50
N SER A 64 19.53 27.74 3.92
CA SER A 64 20.41 26.74 3.31
C SER A 64 19.96 26.37 1.89
N ALA A 65 20.80 25.61 1.19
CA ALA A 65 20.35 24.83 0.03
C ALA A 65 19.23 23.84 0.41
N LEU A 66 18.47 23.40 -0.60
CA LEU A 66 17.46 22.36 -0.44
C LEU A 66 18.17 21.03 -0.20
N ASN A 67 17.75 20.31 0.85
CA ASN A 67 18.04 18.90 0.99
C ASN A 67 16.76 18.12 0.65
N GLU A 68 16.90 17.07 -0.15
CA GLU A 68 15.79 16.25 -0.62
C GLU A 68 16.18 14.79 -0.54
N ALA A 69 15.29 13.97 0.03
CA ALA A 69 15.45 12.53 0.07
C ALA A 69 14.08 11.84 0.08
N THR A 70 13.96 10.75 -0.68
CA THR A 70 12.79 9.86 -0.61
C THR A 70 13.05 8.77 0.41
N PHE A 71 12.17 8.67 1.40
CA PHE A 71 12.22 7.62 2.41
C PHE A 71 11.18 6.57 2.07
N ILE A 72 11.63 5.35 1.83
CA ILE A 72 10.75 4.21 1.55
C ILE A 72 10.36 3.57 2.87
N VAL A 73 9.08 3.71 3.21
CA VAL A 73 8.43 2.93 4.26
C VAL A 73 7.48 1.98 3.56
N GLY A 74 7.48 0.70 3.95
CA GLY A 74 6.70 -0.36 3.30
C GLY A 74 5.28 0.08 2.97
N SER A 75 4.68 -0.53 1.93
CA SER A 75 3.44 -0.03 1.36
C SER A 75 2.32 0.14 2.42
N PRO A 76 1.60 1.29 2.41
CA PRO A 76 0.39 1.45 3.23
C PRO A 76 -0.72 0.52 2.76
N VAL A 77 -0.70 0.09 1.49
CA VAL A 77 -1.62 -0.90 0.94
C VAL A 77 -0.93 -2.25 0.90
N VAL A 78 -1.57 -3.26 1.48
CA VAL A 78 -1.05 -4.63 1.55
C VAL A 78 -2.13 -5.63 1.17
N ILE A 79 -1.71 -6.81 0.69
CA ILE A 79 -2.62 -7.94 0.55
C ILE A 79 -3.04 -8.38 1.95
N ASN A 80 -4.36 -8.49 2.16
CA ASN A 80 -4.98 -8.69 3.47
C ASN A 80 -5.63 -10.06 3.62
N GLU A 81 -6.41 -10.47 2.63
CA GLU A 81 -7.16 -11.72 2.57
C GLU A 81 -7.30 -12.14 1.11
N PHE A 82 -7.43 -13.43 0.83
CA PHE A 82 -7.80 -13.93 -0.48
C PHE A 82 -8.53 -15.27 -0.37
N MET A 83 -9.21 -15.66 -1.43
CA MET A 83 -9.79 -16.99 -1.61
C MET A 83 -9.55 -17.50 -3.03
N ALA A 84 -8.93 -18.67 -3.14
CA ALA A 84 -8.53 -19.27 -4.43
C ALA A 84 -9.44 -20.43 -4.88
N ASP A 85 -10.58 -20.63 -4.20
CA ASP A 85 -11.65 -21.53 -4.65
C ASP A 85 -12.97 -21.12 -3.99
N ASN A 86 -13.58 -20.06 -4.51
CA ASN A 86 -14.88 -19.56 -4.06
C ASN A 86 -16.01 -20.32 -4.77
N LYS A 87 -16.98 -20.83 -3.99
CA LYS A 87 -18.18 -21.51 -4.50
C LYS A 87 -19.45 -20.97 -3.90
N THR A 88 -19.41 -20.50 -2.66
CA THR A 88 -20.63 -20.07 -1.97
C THR A 88 -20.46 -18.84 -1.10
N THR A 89 -19.25 -18.31 -0.88
CA THR A 89 -19.04 -17.32 0.19
C THR A 89 -19.44 -15.92 -0.23
N ILE A 90 -18.94 -15.45 -1.38
CA ILE A 90 -19.36 -14.16 -1.95
C ILE A 90 -19.54 -14.29 -3.43
N GLN A 91 -20.58 -13.66 -3.91
CA GLN A 91 -20.85 -13.58 -5.32
C GLN A 91 -20.24 -12.30 -5.86
N ASP A 92 -19.83 -12.32 -7.13
CA ASP A 92 -19.55 -11.08 -7.84
C ASP A 92 -20.82 -10.19 -7.87
N PRO A 93 -20.75 -8.94 -7.39
CA PRO A 93 -21.88 -8.00 -7.45
C PRO A 93 -22.29 -7.64 -8.88
N ASP A 94 -21.39 -7.75 -9.85
CA ASP A 94 -21.64 -7.39 -11.24
C ASP A 94 -22.11 -8.60 -12.08
N GLU A 95 -21.87 -9.83 -11.62
CA GLU A 95 -22.29 -11.06 -12.30
C GLU A 95 -23.13 -12.01 -11.40
N ALA A 96 -24.43 -12.07 -11.72
CA ALA A 96 -25.41 -12.84 -10.96
C ALA A 96 -25.14 -14.36 -11.00
N GLY A 97 -24.75 -14.94 -9.85
CA GLY A 97 -24.54 -16.38 -9.67
C GLY A 97 -23.09 -16.84 -9.84
N GLU A 98 -22.16 -15.93 -10.11
CA GLU A 98 -20.73 -16.25 -10.25
C GLU A 98 -19.98 -16.04 -8.94
N PHE A 99 -19.08 -16.98 -8.64
CA PHE A 99 -18.28 -17.01 -7.42
C PHE A 99 -16.79 -17.05 -7.78
N PRO A 100 -16.24 -15.96 -8.34
CA PRO A 100 -14.85 -15.94 -8.71
C PRO A 100 -13.95 -15.95 -7.47
N ASP A 101 -12.70 -16.34 -7.70
CA ASP A 101 -11.65 -16.17 -6.70
C ASP A 101 -11.44 -14.67 -6.47
N TRP A 102 -10.84 -14.31 -5.34
CA TRP A 102 -10.68 -12.90 -5.02
C TRP A 102 -9.48 -12.62 -4.15
N ILE A 103 -8.96 -11.41 -4.31
CA ILE A 103 -7.85 -10.84 -3.56
C ILE A 103 -8.34 -9.56 -2.91
N GLU A 104 -8.15 -9.44 -1.60
CA GLU A 104 -8.45 -8.22 -0.86
C GLU A 104 -7.17 -7.47 -0.51
N LEU A 105 -7.17 -6.18 -0.86
CA LEU A 105 -6.18 -5.22 -0.41
C LEU A 105 -6.72 -4.41 0.78
N TYR A 106 -5.85 -4.11 1.73
CA TYR A 106 -6.16 -3.26 2.88
C TYR A 106 -5.20 -2.09 2.98
N ASN A 107 -5.74 -0.89 3.21
CA ASN A 107 -4.95 0.30 3.48
C ASN A 107 -4.76 0.52 4.98
N LYS A 108 -3.63 0.06 5.51
CA LYS A 108 -3.21 0.32 6.91
C LYS A 108 -2.63 1.71 7.14
N GLY A 109 -2.60 2.56 6.11
CA GLY A 109 -2.14 3.94 6.16
C GLY A 109 -3.20 4.89 6.71
N THR A 110 -2.83 6.17 6.77
CA THR A 110 -3.71 7.26 7.28
C THR A 110 -4.24 8.17 6.19
N THR A 111 -3.94 7.88 4.92
CA THR A 111 -4.36 8.66 3.76
C THR A 111 -4.90 7.74 2.66
N THR A 112 -5.81 8.25 1.84
CA THR A 112 -6.24 7.57 0.62
C THR A 112 -5.05 7.31 -0.30
N VAL A 113 -4.99 6.10 -0.87
CA VAL A 113 -3.93 5.68 -1.78
C VAL A 113 -4.54 5.46 -3.16
N ASN A 114 -4.02 6.17 -4.17
CA ASN A 114 -4.32 5.88 -5.56
C ASN A 114 -3.57 4.62 -5.99
N LEU A 115 -4.30 3.68 -6.59
CA LEU A 115 -3.77 2.40 -7.07
C LEU A 115 -3.51 2.39 -8.58
N ALA A 116 -3.91 3.44 -9.30
CA ALA A 116 -3.69 3.55 -10.74
C ALA A 116 -2.23 3.31 -11.15
N GLY A 117 -2.03 2.48 -12.17
CA GLY A 117 -0.74 2.11 -12.75
C GLY A 117 0.10 1.17 -11.88
N LYS A 118 -0.42 0.70 -10.73
CA LYS A 118 0.20 -0.39 -9.94
C LYS A 118 -0.18 -1.73 -10.55
N PHE A 119 0.56 -2.78 -10.19
CA PHE A 119 0.33 -4.11 -10.75
C PHE A 119 -0.09 -5.13 -9.71
N LEU A 120 -1.04 -5.99 -10.08
CA LEU A 120 -1.36 -7.23 -9.40
C LEU A 120 -0.91 -8.42 -10.24
N THR A 121 -0.47 -9.47 -9.56
CA THR A 121 -0.06 -10.74 -10.19
C THR A 121 -0.25 -11.92 -9.26
N ASP A 122 -0.52 -13.08 -9.81
CA ASP A 122 -0.43 -14.42 -9.22
C ASP A 122 0.94 -15.11 -9.45
N ASP A 123 1.80 -14.50 -10.27
CA ASP A 123 3.13 -15.02 -10.62
C ASP A 123 4.21 -13.96 -10.36
N LEU A 124 5.09 -14.21 -9.39
CA LEU A 124 6.16 -13.27 -9.04
C LEU A 124 7.25 -13.16 -10.12
N ASP A 125 7.32 -14.11 -11.05
CA ASP A 125 8.21 -14.04 -12.21
C ASP A 125 7.61 -13.17 -13.35
N ASP A 126 6.31 -12.88 -13.29
CA ASP A 126 5.61 -11.92 -14.15
C ASP A 126 4.93 -10.82 -13.30
N PRO A 127 5.67 -9.79 -12.86
CA PRO A 127 5.16 -8.77 -11.94
C PRO A 127 4.08 -7.87 -12.54
N ASN A 128 3.78 -7.96 -13.84
CA ASN A 128 3.03 -6.94 -14.59
C ASN A 128 1.74 -7.50 -15.22
N LYS A 129 1.23 -8.63 -14.74
CA LYS A 129 0.06 -9.32 -15.32
C LYS A 129 -1.17 -8.43 -15.43
N TYR A 130 -1.54 -7.73 -14.35
CA TYR A 130 -2.68 -6.82 -14.33
C TYR A 130 -2.26 -5.41 -13.89
N GLU A 131 -2.34 -4.44 -14.80
CA GLU A 131 -2.20 -3.02 -14.46
C GLU A 131 -3.54 -2.48 -13.95
N ILE A 132 -3.57 -1.95 -12.73
CA ILE A 132 -4.77 -1.36 -12.14
C ILE A 132 -5.08 -0.06 -12.88
N PRO A 133 -6.29 0.10 -13.45
CA PRO A 133 -6.63 1.29 -14.24
C PRO A 133 -6.84 2.54 -13.37
N ASP A 134 -6.99 3.67 -14.04
CA ASP A 134 -7.31 4.94 -13.39
C ASP A 134 -8.63 4.89 -12.61
N GLY A 135 -8.73 5.71 -11.55
CA GLY A 135 -9.94 5.85 -10.75
C GLY A 135 -10.06 4.87 -9.57
N VAL A 136 -9.12 3.91 -9.45
CA VAL A 136 -9.09 2.98 -8.33
C VAL A 136 -8.28 3.57 -7.17
N SER A 137 -8.91 3.69 -6.00
CA SER A 137 -8.24 4.15 -4.79
C SER A 137 -8.82 3.49 -3.55
N ILE A 138 -8.06 3.49 -2.47
CA ILE A 138 -8.44 2.88 -1.20
C ILE A 138 -8.21 3.89 -0.06
N GLY A 139 -9.27 4.24 0.67
CA GLY A 139 -9.22 5.14 1.82
C GLY A 139 -8.52 4.52 3.02
N PRO A 140 -8.18 5.31 4.05
CA PRO A 140 -7.51 4.80 5.25
C PRO A 140 -8.41 3.84 6.02
N GLY A 141 -7.90 2.65 6.31
CA GLY A 141 -8.65 1.59 7.00
C GLY A 141 -9.71 0.90 6.15
N GLU A 142 -9.77 1.20 4.85
CA GLU A 142 -10.68 0.53 3.91
C GLU A 142 -10.04 -0.72 3.30
N HIS A 143 -10.92 -1.55 2.76
CA HIS A 143 -10.65 -2.81 2.08
C HIS A 143 -11.15 -2.72 0.63
N LEU A 144 -10.42 -3.31 -0.31
CA LEU A 144 -10.79 -3.33 -1.72
C LEU A 144 -10.57 -4.73 -2.29
N ILE A 145 -11.60 -5.28 -2.92
CA ILE A 145 -11.55 -6.59 -3.57
C ILE A 145 -11.19 -6.43 -5.05
N PHE A 146 -10.34 -7.34 -5.52
CA PHE A 146 -10.14 -7.67 -6.91
C PHE A 146 -10.64 -9.09 -7.18
N TRP A 147 -11.54 -9.25 -8.14
CA TRP A 147 -12.05 -10.53 -8.62
C TRP A 147 -11.05 -11.15 -9.59
N ALA A 148 -10.61 -12.37 -9.29
CA ALA A 148 -9.65 -13.14 -10.06
C ALA A 148 -10.39 -14.20 -10.89
N ASP A 149 -10.98 -13.74 -12.00
CA ASP A 149 -11.90 -14.47 -12.86
C ASP A 149 -11.39 -14.68 -14.29
N GLU A 150 -10.17 -14.23 -14.59
CA GLU A 150 -9.57 -14.24 -15.93
C GLU A 150 -10.22 -13.25 -16.93
N ASP A 151 -11.02 -12.28 -16.46
CA ASP A 151 -11.66 -11.27 -17.29
C ASP A 151 -11.35 -9.84 -16.84
N GLY A 152 -10.18 -9.34 -17.25
CA GLY A 152 -9.77 -7.95 -17.02
C GLY A 152 -10.61 -6.88 -17.71
N THR A 153 -11.71 -7.22 -18.40
CA THR A 153 -12.54 -6.29 -19.17
C THR A 153 -13.88 -5.96 -18.51
N GLN A 154 -14.29 -6.71 -17.48
CA GLN A 154 -15.56 -6.52 -16.77
C GLN A 154 -15.58 -5.27 -15.87
N GLY A 155 -14.41 -4.83 -15.40
CA GLY A 155 -14.32 -3.63 -14.58
C GLY A 155 -12.93 -3.41 -14.02
N PRO A 156 -12.73 -2.29 -13.30
CA PRO A 156 -11.43 -1.91 -12.78
C PRO A 156 -10.93 -2.80 -11.62
N THR A 157 -11.79 -3.68 -11.12
CA THR A 157 -11.51 -4.64 -10.04
C THR A 157 -11.58 -6.10 -10.52
N HIS A 158 -11.73 -6.36 -11.81
CA HIS A 158 -11.64 -7.70 -12.38
C HIS A 158 -10.26 -7.88 -13.00
N VAL A 159 -9.54 -8.94 -12.64
CA VAL A 159 -8.17 -9.17 -13.08
C VAL A 159 -8.11 -10.27 -14.14
N ASN A 160 -7.12 -10.17 -15.03
CA ASN A 160 -6.94 -11.06 -16.16
C ASN A 160 -6.27 -12.41 -15.80
N PHE A 161 -6.36 -12.82 -14.54
CA PHE A 161 -5.84 -14.08 -14.04
C PHE A 161 -6.76 -14.64 -12.96
N LYS A 162 -6.53 -15.89 -12.59
CA LYS A 162 -7.24 -16.60 -11.53
C LYS A 162 -6.27 -17.23 -10.57
N LEU A 163 -6.72 -17.48 -9.34
CA LEU A 163 -5.87 -18.10 -8.33
C LEU A 163 -5.87 -19.64 -8.42
N GLY A 164 -4.68 -20.23 -8.35
CA GLY A 164 -4.47 -21.66 -8.29
C GLY A 164 -4.66 -22.22 -6.88
N LYS A 165 -5.75 -22.96 -6.63
CA LYS A 165 -5.98 -23.64 -5.33
C LYS A 165 -4.87 -24.61 -4.89
N GLY A 166 -3.99 -25.03 -5.79
CA GLY A 166 -2.82 -25.87 -5.48
C GLY A 166 -1.72 -25.15 -4.69
N GLY A 167 -1.72 -23.81 -4.73
CA GLY A 167 -0.69 -22.95 -4.16
C GLY A 167 0.16 -22.27 -5.23
N GLU A 168 0.47 -21.00 -4.99
CA GLU A 168 1.22 -20.08 -5.85
C GLU A 168 1.55 -18.81 -5.04
N ALA A 169 1.60 -17.63 -5.67
CA ALA A 169 1.80 -16.38 -4.97
C ALA A 169 0.73 -15.34 -5.33
N VAL A 170 0.65 -14.27 -4.55
CA VAL A 170 0.02 -13.01 -4.95
C VAL A 170 1.04 -11.90 -4.71
N GLY A 171 1.16 -10.99 -5.66
CA GLY A 171 2.04 -9.83 -5.61
C GLY A 171 1.30 -8.55 -5.92
N LEU A 172 1.60 -7.50 -5.15
CA LEU A 172 1.27 -6.11 -5.46
C LEU A 172 2.58 -5.36 -5.72
N PHE A 173 2.70 -4.75 -6.89
CA PHE A 173 3.87 -3.99 -7.32
C PHE A 173 3.52 -2.52 -7.57
N ASP A 174 4.52 -1.65 -7.37
CA ASP A 174 4.39 -0.21 -7.60
C ASP A 174 4.35 0.12 -9.09
N THR A 175 4.12 1.38 -9.43
CA THR A 175 4.10 1.82 -10.82
C THR A 175 5.48 1.71 -11.47
N TYR A 176 5.52 1.67 -12.82
CA TYR A 176 6.78 1.76 -13.56
C TYR A 176 7.59 3.01 -13.20
N ALA A 177 6.94 4.15 -12.97
CA ALA A 177 7.60 5.39 -12.57
C ALA A 177 8.32 5.27 -11.22
N ASN A 178 7.83 4.38 -10.35
CA ASN A 178 8.45 4.04 -9.07
C ASN A 178 9.35 2.79 -9.14
N GLY A 179 9.74 2.40 -10.36
CA GLY A 179 10.65 1.28 -10.61
C GLY A 179 10.02 -0.10 -10.46
N ASN A 180 8.68 -0.21 -10.52
CA ASN A 180 7.94 -1.47 -10.39
C ASN A 180 8.34 -2.28 -9.15
N ARG A 181 8.48 -1.59 -8.02
CA ARG A 181 8.98 -2.19 -6.78
C ARG A 181 7.90 -3.05 -6.13
N LEU A 182 8.28 -4.21 -5.60
CA LEU A 182 7.38 -5.03 -4.79
C LEU A 182 6.88 -4.27 -3.55
N LEU A 183 5.55 -4.16 -3.42
CA LEU A 183 4.85 -3.47 -2.33
C LEU A 183 4.34 -4.44 -1.26
N SER A 184 3.74 -5.55 -1.69
CA SER A 184 3.19 -6.58 -0.81
C SER A 184 3.19 -7.92 -1.54
N THR A 185 3.44 -9.02 -0.82
CA THR A 185 3.35 -10.36 -1.39
C THR A 185 2.94 -11.38 -0.33
N ILE A 186 2.38 -12.48 -0.81
CA ILE A 186 2.24 -13.75 -0.10
C ILE A 186 2.53 -14.89 -1.07
N THR A 187 3.29 -15.89 -0.63
CA THR A 187 3.33 -17.22 -1.26
C THR A 187 2.49 -18.15 -0.40
N PHE A 188 1.59 -18.91 -1.01
CA PHE A 188 0.64 -19.75 -0.31
C PHE A 188 0.65 -21.19 -0.84
N GLY A 189 0.26 -22.13 0.02
CA GLY A 189 0.15 -23.55 -0.33
C GLY A 189 -1.27 -23.92 -0.77
N THR A 190 -1.61 -25.19 -0.68
CA THR A 190 -2.94 -25.69 -1.03
C THR A 190 -4.05 -24.99 -0.25
N GLN A 191 -5.10 -24.59 -0.96
CA GLN A 191 -6.29 -23.91 -0.43
C GLN A 191 -7.48 -24.88 -0.36
N THR A 192 -8.45 -24.56 0.48
CA THR A 192 -9.70 -25.31 0.64
C THR A 192 -10.86 -24.47 0.11
N THR A 193 -11.78 -25.10 -0.61
CA THR A 193 -13.00 -24.45 -1.11
C THR A 193 -13.72 -23.70 0.01
N ASP A 194 -14.14 -22.47 -0.26
CA ASP A 194 -14.88 -21.59 0.66
C ASP A 194 -14.14 -21.27 1.99
N VAL A 195 -12.82 -21.48 2.03
CA VAL A 195 -11.95 -21.07 3.15
C VAL A 195 -10.96 -20.04 2.63
N SER A 196 -10.98 -18.84 3.21
CA SER A 196 -10.03 -17.78 2.85
C SER A 196 -8.73 -17.92 3.63
N TYR A 197 -7.70 -17.25 3.13
CA TYR A 197 -6.40 -17.13 3.78
C TYR A 197 -6.08 -15.65 3.95
N GLY A 198 -5.80 -15.22 5.18
CA GLY A 198 -5.69 -13.79 5.48
C GLY A 198 -4.83 -13.49 6.69
N ARG A 199 -4.62 -12.19 6.93
CA ARG A 199 -3.84 -11.67 8.05
C ARG A 199 -4.72 -11.35 9.24
N TYR A 200 -4.34 -11.80 10.44
CA TYR A 200 -4.99 -11.34 11.66
C TYR A 200 -3.98 -10.80 12.68
N PRO A 201 -4.07 -9.53 13.12
CA PRO A 201 -4.99 -8.47 12.65
C PRO A 201 -4.70 -7.97 11.22
N ASP A 202 -5.64 -7.22 10.63
CA ASP A 202 -5.50 -6.64 9.28
C ASP A 202 -4.15 -5.96 9.04
N GLY A 203 -3.61 -6.20 7.84
CA GLY A 203 -2.41 -5.57 7.28
C GLY A 203 -1.08 -5.73 8.04
N THR A 204 -1.11 -6.35 9.24
CA THR A 204 0.03 -6.44 10.16
C THR A 204 0.20 -7.81 10.79
N GLY A 205 -0.88 -8.59 10.82
CA GLY A 205 -0.96 -9.91 11.40
C GLY A 205 -0.17 -10.99 10.67
N VAL A 206 -0.10 -12.14 11.34
CA VAL A 206 0.35 -13.39 10.72
C VAL A 206 -0.71 -13.90 9.77
N TRP A 207 -0.28 -14.65 8.75
CA TRP A 207 -1.17 -15.29 7.81
C TRP A 207 -1.73 -16.60 8.39
N GLY A 208 -2.98 -16.91 8.08
CA GLY A 208 -3.59 -18.20 8.38
C GLY A 208 -4.94 -18.37 7.70
N PHE A 209 -5.48 -19.58 7.81
CA PHE A 209 -6.81 -19.90 7.29
C PHE A 209 -7.89 -19.25 8.14
N MET A 210 -8.96 -18.79 7.49
CA MET A 210 -10.15 -18.26 8.12
C MET A 210 -11.37 -19.04 7.62
N LEU A 211 -12.02 -19.73 8.55
CA LEU A 211 -13.25 -20.50 8.27
C LEU A 211 -14.47 -19.61 8.03
N THR A 212 -14.38 -18.35 8.45
CA THR A 212 -15.36 -17.31 8.18
C THR A 212 -14.65 -16.21 7.40
N PRO A 213 -14.75 -16.20 6.07
CA PRO A 213 -14.17 -15.15 5.25
C PRO A 213 -14.74 -13.78 5.61
N THR A 214 -13.94 -12.74 5.44
CA THR A 214 -14.25 -11.37 5.88
C THR A 214 -14.15 -10.33 4.77
N PRO A 215 -14.68 -10.59 3.57
CA PRO A 215 -14.58 -9.66 2.46
C PRO A 215 -15.18 -8.30 2.80
N TRP A 216 -14.46 -7.25 2.45
CA TRP A 216 -14.75 -5.83 2.74
C TRP A 216 -14.75 -5.46 4.23
N ASN A 217 -14.31 -6.35 5.12
CA ASN A 217 -14.43 -6.17 6.56
C ASN A 217 -13.11 -6.56 7.27
N THR A 218 -13.01 -6.20 8.55
CA THR A 218 -11.85 -6.61 9.34
C THR A 218 -11.79 -8.12 9.53
N ASN A 219 -10.59 -8.68 9.34
CA ASN A 219 -10.36 -10.11 9.44
C ASN A 219 -10.74 -10.68 10.80
N SER A 220 -11.32 -11.87 10.78
CA SER A 220 -11.64 -12.65 11.97
C SER A 220 -10.38 -13.37 12.51
N PRO A 221 -10.37 -13.78 13.79
CA PRO A 221 -9.31 -14.62 14.31
C PRO A 221 -9.10 -15.88 13.45
N LEU A 222 -7.83 -16.23 13.25
CA LEU A 222 -7.44 -17.38 12.43
C LEU A 222 -7.93 -18.70 13.04
N ALA A 223 -8.16 -19.69 12.17
CA ALA A 223 -8.41 -21.06 12.60
C ALA A 223 -7.24 -21.60 13.45
N PRO A 224 -7.51 -22.37 14.50
CA PRO A 224 -6.49 -22.97 15.36
C PRO A 224 -5.64 -24.03 14.65
#